data_AF-A0A956HLL3-F1
#
_entry.id   AF-A0A956HLL3-F1
#
_cell.length_a   1.000
_cell.length_b   1.000
_cell.length_c   1.000
_cell.angle_alpha   90.00
_cell.angle_beta   90.00
_cell.angle_gamma   90.00
#
_symmetry.space_group_name_H-M   'P 1'
#
loop_
_entity.id
_entity.type
_entity.pdbx_description
1 polymer ?
#
loop_
_entity_poly.entity_id
_entity_poly.type
_entity_poly.pdbx_seq_one_letter_code
_entity_poly.pdbx_strand_id
1 'polypeptide(L)'
;MSANPGIPWELGALVDYLERRAPDRARVGEGPCASSEAVVIRGATSLRAATGDVDSAQRRDDGVWELVARGLSLAGAEGPLAGFLAEELDRVEPEGALRAEVLDIFHRRLFGLWHRASRRGALAGEHRIDGEDPWSRRVVALLGGRDAL
;
A
#
# COMPACT_ATOMS: atom_id res chain seq x y z
N MET A 1 22.31 4.77 -14.49
CA MET A 1 21.27 5.19 -13.53
C MET A 1 20.84 3.93 -12.81
N SER A 2 21.46 3.64 -11.67
CA SER A 2 21.22 2.38 -10.93
C SER A 2 19.87 2.49 -10.23
N ALA A 3 18.90 1.67 -10.63
CA ALA A 3 17.67 1.48 -9.86
C ALA A 3 18.08 0.99 -8.46
N ASN A 4 17.65 1.72 -7.43
CA ASN A 4 17.87 1.36 -6.04
C ASN A 4 16.96 0.16 -5.71
N PRO A 5 17.50 -1.05 -5.46
CA PRO A 5 16.67 -2.20 -5.16
C PRO A 5 16.22 -2.09 -3.71
N GLY A 6 14.91 -2.02 -3.48
CA GLY A 6 14.35 -2.33 -2.15
C GLY A 6 13.59 -1.22 -1.42
N ILE A 7 13.24 -0.11 -2.05
CA ILE A 7 12.26 0.83 -1.46
C ILE A 7 11.11 1.03 -2.44
N PRO A 8 9.87 0.60 -2.12
CA PRO A 8 8.76 0.61 -3.07
C PRO A 8 8.11 2.00 -3.17
N TRP A 9 8.87 2.99 -3.62
CA TRP A 9 8.41 4.37 -3.77
C TRP A 9 7.36 4.50 -4.90
N GLU A 10 7.45 3.68 -5.94
CA GLU A 10 6.47 3.63 -7.03
C GLU A 10 5.10 3.18 -6.53
N LEU A 11 5.08 2.12 -5.72
CA LEU A 11 3.87 1.62 -5.09
C LEU A 11 3.28 2.64 -4.10
N GLY A 12 4.12 3.29 -3.28
CA GLY A 12 3.67 4.34 -2.37
C GLY A 12 3.01 5.52 -3.08
N ALA A 13 3.62 6.01 -4.17
CA ALA A 13 3.07 7.11 -4.95
C ALA A 13 1.73 6.74 -5.62
N LEU A 14 1.61 5.52 -6.14
CA LEU A 14 0.36 5.00 -6.69
C LEU A 14 -0.74 4.93 -5.63
N VAL A 15 -0.41 4.39 -4.44
CA VAL A 15 -1.35 4.31 -3.32
C VAL A 15 -1.80 5.70 -2.88
N ASP A 16 -0.89 6.66 -2.75
CA ASP A 16 -1.24 8.04 -2.41
C ASP A 16 -2.18 8.68 -3.44
N TYR A 17 -1.94 8.46 -4.73
CA TYR A 17 -2.82 8.93 -5.80
C TYR A 17 -4.22 8.32 -5.72
N LEU A 18 -4.32 7.03 -5.43
CA LEU A 18 -5.59 6.32 -5.31
C LEU A 18 -6.36 6.71 -4.03
N GLU A 19 -5.67 6.85 -2.89
CA GLU A 19 -6.25 7.35 -1.63
C GLU A 19 -6.85 8.75 -1.83
N ARG A 20 -6.17 9.64 -2.58
CA ARG A 20 -6.68 10.99 -2.89
C ARG A 20 -7.95 10.98 -3.76
N ARG A 21 -8.16 9.96 -4.59
CA ARG A 21 -9.36 9.82 -5.44
C ARG A 21 -10.55 9.19 -4.71
N ALA A 22 -10.33 8.64 -3.50
CA ALA A 22 -11.37 8.03 -2.69
C ALA A 22 -11.32 8.55 -1.24
N PRO A 23 -11.56 9.86 -1.02
CA PRO A 23 -11.45 10.48 0.31
C PRO A 23 -12.43 9.91 1.33
N ASP A 24 -13.55 9.33 0.89
CA ASP A 24 -14.58 8.75 1.75
C ASP A 24 -14.26 7.33 2.26
N ARG A 25 -13.13 6.75 1.81
CA ARG A 25 -12.70 5.40 2.18
C ARG A 25 -11.51 5.45 3.14
N ALA A 26 -11.37 4.39 3.95
CA ALA A 26 -10.23 4.28 4.86
C ALA A 26 -8.92 4.17 4.06
N ARG A 27 -7.82 4.71 4.63
CA ARG A 27 -6.49 4.54 4.05
C ARG A 27 -6.00 3.10 4.17
N VAL A 28 -5.00 2.74 3.38
CA VAL A 28 -4.48 1.38 3.35
C VAL A 28 -4.00 0.94 4.73
N GLY A 29 -4.48 -0.22 5.18
CA GLY A 29 -4.18 -0.83 6.46
C GLY A 29 -4.75 -0.11 7.68
N GLU A 30 -5.64 0.88 7.52
CA GLU A 30 -6.38 1.53 8.61
C GLU A 30 -7.82 0.98 8.76
N GLY A 31 -8.37 0.38 7.71
CA GLY A 31 -9.74 -0.14 7.72
C GLY A 31 -9.91 -1.39 8.59
N PRO A 32 -11.14 -1.69 9.06
CA PRO A 32 -11.46 -2.95 9.71
C PRO A 32 -11.34 -4.15 8.76
N CYS A 33 -11.65 -3.96 7.47
CA CYS A 33 -11.61 -5.01 6.45
C CYS A 33 -11.15 -4.46 5.09
N ALA A 34 -10.75 -5.35 4.18
CA ALA A 34 -10.23 -5.00 2.85
C ALA A 34 -11.17 -4.05 2.07
N SER A 35 -12.46 -4.34 2.06
CA SER A 35 -13.46 -3.61 1.28
C SER A 35 -13.73 -2.19 1.78
N SER A 36 -13.35 -1.88 3.03
CA SER A 36 -13.49 -0.54 3.62
C SER A 36 -12.36 0.41 3.22
N GLU A 37 -11.27 -0.11 2.67
CA GLU A 37 -10.09 0.66 2.29
C GLU A 37 -10.23 1.23 0.87
N ALA A 38 -9.54 2.34 0.60
CA ALA A 38 -9.49 2.97 -0.72
C ALA A 38 -8.82 2.07 -1.77
N VAL A 39 -7.87 1.26 -1.30
CA VAL A 39 -7.09 0.32 -2.11
C VAL A 39 -6.92 -0.98 -1.34
N VAL A 40 -7.22 -2.10 -1.98
CA VAL A 40 -6.91 -3.44 -1.49
C VAL A 40 -5.58 -3.87 -2.07
N ILE A 41 -4.62 -4.17 -1.21
CA ILE A 41 -3.31 -4.65 -1.64
C ILE A 41 -3.19 -6.13 -1.30
N ARG A 42 -2.82 -6.92 -2.31
CA ARG A 42 -2.50 -8.34 -2.22
C ARG A 42 -1.03 -8.59 -2.46
N GLY A 43 -0.49 -9.59 -1.80
CA GLY A 43 0.89 -10.00 -2.02
C GLY A 43 1.01 -10.80 -3.32
N ALA A 44 1.97 -10.46 -4.16
CA ALA A 44 2.32 -11.29 -5.30
C ALA A 44 2.82 -12.66 -4.80
N THR A 45 2.18 -13.74 -5.25
CA THR A 45 2.61 -15.13 -4.96
C THR A 45 3.51 -15.70 -6.04
N SER A 46 3.56 -15.05 -7.21
CA SER A 46 4.28 -15.58 -8.36
C SER A 46 5.79 -15.58 -8.16
N LEU A 47 6.45 -16.67 -8.59
CA LEU A 47 7.91 -16.78 -8.64
C LEU A 47 8.54 -16.13 -9.88
N ARG A 48 7.73 -15.49 -10.73
CA ARG A 48 8.20 -14.81 -11.94
C ARG A 48 8.97 -13.53 -11.59
N ALA A 49 10.18 -13.41 -12.14
CA ALA A 49 10.94 -12.18 -12.13
C ALA A 49 10.16 -11.07 -12.86
N ALA A 50 10.17 -9.86 -12.30
CA ALA A 50 9.64 -8.68 -12.95
C ALA A 50 10.41 -7.43 -12.55
N THR A 51 10.15 -6.36 -13.28
CA THR A 51 10.94 -5.14 -13.25
C THR A 51 10.31 -4.03 -12.39
N GLY A 52 9.22 -4.31 -11.67
CA GLY A 52 8.51 -3.31 -10.87
C GLY A 52 7.71 -3.89 -9.70
N ASP A 53 7.32 -3.00 -8.78
CA ASP A 53 6.67 -3.36 -7.51
C ASP A 53 5.20 -3.78 -7.67
N VAL A 54 4.54 -3.37 -8.76
CA VAL A 54 3.13 -3.67 -9.04
C VAL A 54 3.07 -4.72 -10.13
N ASP A 55 2.45 -5.86 -9.82
CA ASP A 55 2.23 -6.95 -10.77
C ASP A 55 0.94 -6.75 -11.56
N SER A 56 -0.13 -6.30 -10.89
CA SER A 56 -1.38 -5.93 -11.56
C SER A 56 -2.16 -4.90 -10.75
N ALA A 57 -3.01 -4.15 -11.45
CA ALA A 57 -3.93 -3.17 -10.88
C ALA A 57 -5.29 -3.31 -11.57
N GLN A 58 -6.33 -3.63 -10.80
CA GLN A 58 -7.68 -3.81 -11.32
C GLN A 58 -8.67 -2.99 -10.50
N ARG A 59 -9.67 -2.42 -11.18
CA ARG A 59 -10.78 -1.75 -10.50
C ARG A 59 -11.94 -2.72 -10.40
N ARG A 60 -12.39 -2.96 -9.17
CA ARG A 60 -13.54 -3.80 -8.86
C ARG A 60 -14.86 -3.08 -9.17
N ASP A 61 -15.94 -3.83 -9.28
CA ASP A 61 -17.28 -3.31 -9.57
C ASP A 61 -17.80 -2.33 -8.50
N ASP A 62 -17.36 -2.51 -7.25
CA ASP A 62 -17.65 -1.60 -6.12
C ASP A 62 -16.80 -0.31 -6.15
N GLY A 63 -15.98 -0.13 -7.18
CA GLY A 63 -15.12 1.02 -7.41
C GLY A 63 -13.79 0.99 -6.65
N VAL A 64 -13.50 -0.06 -5.87
CA VAL A 64 -12.23 -0.25 -5.15
C VAL A 64 -11.13 -0.67 -6.11
N TRP A 65 -9.93 -0.14 -5.92
CA TRP A 65 -8.75 -0.64 -6.61
C TRP A 65 -8.15 -1.81 -5.87
N GLU A 66 -7.96 -2.92 -6.58
CA GLU A 66 -7.19 -4.07 -6.12
C GLU A 66 -5.82 -4.06 -6.82
N LEU A 67 -4.76 -4.05 -6.02
CA LEU A 67 -3.38 -4.07 -6.48
C LEU A 67 -2.72 -5.37 -6.03
N VAL A 68 -2.01 -6.04 -6.93
CA VAL A 68 -1.10 -7.12 -6.58
C VAL A 68 0.31 -6.55 -6.55
N ALA A 69 0.94 -6.55 -5.38
CA ALA A 69 2.22 -5.92 -5.13
C ALA A 69 3.28 -6.95 -4.69
N ARG A 70 4.50 -6.78 -5.21
CA ARG A 70 5.70 -7.52 -4.79
C ARG A 70 6.34 -6.87 -3.56
N GLY A 71 6.31 -5.55 -3.47
CA GLY A 71 6.92 -4.80 -2.38
C GLY A 71 6.31 -5.20 -1.03
N LEU A 72 7.13 -5.76 -0.12
CA LEU A 72 6.70 -6.33 1.17
C LEU A 72 5.80 -7.57 1.07
N SER A 73 5.73 -8.23 -0.10
CA SER A 73 5.08 -9.54 -0.20
C SER A 73 5.83 -10.56 0.65
N LEU A 74 5.07 -11.42 1.33
CA LEU A 74 5.65 -12.51 2.10
C LEU A 74 5.99 -13.70 1.19
N ALA A 75 5.23 -13.89 0.12
CA ALA A 75 5.41 -14.95 -0.87
C ALA A 75 5.95 -14.41 -2.20
N GLY A 76 6.15 -15.29 -3.17
CA GLY A 76 6.67 -14.93 -4.49
C GLY A 76 8.19 -14.82 -4.54
N ALA A 77 8.70 -14.37 -5.68
CA ALA A 77 10.13 -14.43 -6.02
C ALA A 77 11.08 -13.73 -5.03
N GLU A 78 10.61 -12.67 -4.37
CA GLU A 78 11.39 -11.85 -3.44
C GLU A 78 10.92 -11.96 -1.98
N GLY A 79 9.98 -12.88 -1.71
CA GLY A 79 9.38 -13.05 -0.41
C GLY A 79 10.28 -13.80 0.59
N PRO A 80 10.23 -13.46 1.89
CA PRO A 80 10.97 -14.15 2.95
C PRO A 80 10.43 -15.56 3.31
N LEU A 81 9.29 -15.96 2.74
CA LEU A 81 8.69 -17.26 2.99
C LEU A 81 9.60 -18.39 2.47
N ALA A 82 9.63 -19.52 3.18
CA ALA A 82 10.43 -20.66 2.77
C ALA A 82 10.05 -21.12 1.34
N GLY A 83 11.06 -21.44 0.52
CA GLY A 83 10.85 -21.72 -0.91
C GLY A 83 9.79 -22.78 -1.20
N PHE A 84 9.73 -23.85 -0.41
CA PHE A 84 8.71 -24.89 -0.58
C PHE A 84 7.27 -24.37 -0.39
N LEU A 85 7.04 -23.45 0.55
CA LEU A 85 5.73 -22.82 0.74
C LEU A 85 5.44 -21.83 -0.37
N ALA A 86 6.44 -21.12 -0.88
CA ALA A 86 6.28 -20.17 -1.97
C ALA A 86 5.90 -20.89 -3.27
N GLU A 87 6.54 -22.03 -3.56
CA GLU A 87 6.17 -22.89 -4.67
C GLU A 87 4.79 -23.52 -4.51
N GLU A 88 4.39 -23.87 -3.28
CA GLU A 88 3.02 -24.34 -3.04
C GLU A 88 2.02 -23.25 -3.39
N LEU A 89 2.26 -22.01 -2.95
CA LEU A 89 1.41 -20.85 -3.23
C LEU A 89 1.39 -20.43 -4.71
N ASP A 90 2.50 -20.58 -5.44
CA ASP A 90 2.57 -20.33 -6.89
C ASP A 90 1.72 -21.36 -7.68
N ARG A 91 1.59 -22.58 -7.14
CA ARG A 91 0.76 -23.66 -7.71
C ARG A 91 -0.69 -23.67 -7.23
N VAL A 92 -1.07 -22.82 -6.27
CA VAL A 92 -2.44 -22.80 -5.73
C VAL A 92 -3.42 -22.39 -6.84
N GLU A 93 -4.29 -23.33 -7.25
CA GLU A 93 -5.50 -23.04 -8.02
C GLU A 93 -6.50 -22.19 -7.20
N PRO A 94 -7.47 -21.51 -7.82
CA PRO A 94 -8.41 -20.60 -7.14
C PRO A 94 -9.16 -21.20 -5.94
N GLU A 95 -9.23 -22.54 -5.83
CA GLU A 95 -9.85 -23.27 -4.72
C GLU A 95 -8.95 -23.35 -3.46
N GLY A 96 -7.65 -23.11 -3.56
CA GLY A 96 -6.70 -23.03 -2.43
C GLY A 96 -6.46 -21.61 -1.89
N ALA A 97 -7.30 -20.65 -2.30
CA ALA A 97 -7.16 -19.21 -2.03
C ALA A 97 -7.00 -18.84 -0.55
N LEU A 98 -7.50 -19.66 0.39
CA LEU A 98 -7.46 -19.37 1.82
C LEU A 98 -6.04 -19.12 2.35
N ARG A 99 -5.02 -19.84 1.84
CA ARG A 99 -3.63 -19.65 2.28
C ARG A 99 -3.05 -18.32 1.80
N ALA A 100 -3.34 -17.95 0.55
CA ALA A 100 -2.96 -16.66 0.00
C ALA A 100 -3.69 -15.51 0.71
N GLU A 101 -4.99 -15.69 1.01
CA GLU A 101 -5.80 -14.70 1.72
C GLU A 101 -5.30 -14.43 3.15
N VAL A 102 -4.82 -15.45 3.85
CA VAL A 102 -4.20 -15.26 5.19
C VAL A 102 -2.94 -14.40 5.07
N LEU A 103 -2.08 -14.68 4.08
CA LEU A 103 -0.87 -13.90 3.86
C LEU A 103 -1.19 -12.47 3.40
N ASP A 104 -2.25 -12.28 2.64
CA ASP A 104 -2.74 -10.95 2.22
C ASP A 104 -3.10 -10.05 3.41
N ILE A 105 -3.63 -10.61 4.51
CA ILE A 105 -3.92 -9.82 5.72
C ILE A 105 -2.63 -9.25 6.30
N PHE A 106 -1.57 -10.07 6.41
CA PHE A 106 -0.27 -9.63 6.92
C PHE A 106 0.36 -8.60 5.98
N HIS A 107 0.33 -8.89 4.69
CA HIS A 107 0.87 -8.00 3.67
C HIS A 107 0.20 -6.62 3.72
N ARG A 108 -1.13 -6.56 3.75
CA ARG A 108 -1.89 -5.30 3.85
C ARG A 108 -1.55 -4.51 5.11
N ARG A 109 -1.46 -5.18 6.27
CA ARG A 109 -1.15 -4.50 7.55
C ARG A 109 0.30 -4.03 7.60
N LEU A 110 1.24 -4.84 7.15
CA LEU A 110 2.66 -4.49 7.10
C LEU A 110 2.90 -3.35 6.12
N PHE A 111 2.34 -3.42 4.92
CA PHE A 111 2.42 -2.35 3.94
C PHE A 111 1.77 -1.07 4.47
N GLY A 112 0.56 -1.14 5.03
CA GLY A 112 -0.08 0.05 5.61
C GLY A 112 0.74 0.70 6.73
N LEU A 113 1.37 -0.10 7.59
CA LEU A 113 2.29 0.39 8.63
C LEU A 113 3.53 1.04 8.02
N TRP A 114 4.19 0.36 7.08
CA TRP A 114 5.37 0.88 6.39
C TRP A 114 5.03 2.16 5.63
N HIS A 115 3.95 2.17 4.85
CA HIS A 115 3.50 3.31 4.06
C HIS A 115 3.27 4.54 4.96
N ARG A 116 2.55 4.36 6.07
CA ARG A 116 2.35 5.44 7.05
C ARG A 116 3.65 5.88 7.70
N ALA A 117 4.55 4.95 8.04
CA ALA A 117 5.84 5.29 8.64
C ALA A 117 6.73 6.07 7.65
N SER A 118 6.80 5.63 6.39
CA SER A 118 7.52 6.30 5.30
C SER A 118 6.98 7.69 5.00
N ARG A 119 5.67 7.91 5.21
CA ARG A 119 5.06 9.25 5.08
C ARG A 119 5.26 10.15 6.31
N ARG A 120 5.57 9.60 7.50
CA ARG A 120 5.85 10.41 8.70
C ARG A 120 7.15 11.19 8.51
N GLY A 121 7.05 12.36 7.89
CA GLY A 121 8.18 13.22 7.51
C GLY A 121 8.18 13.66 6.04
N ALA A 122 7.30 13.09 5.20
CA ALA A 122 7.18 13.45 3.80
C ALA A 122 6.25 14.66 3.62
N LEU A 123 6.83 15.87 3.66
CA LEU A 123 6.10 17.15 3.53
C LEU A 123 5.25 17.26 2.25
N ALA A 124 5.73 16.70 1.14
CA ALA A 124 5.03 16.75 -0.15
C ALA A 124 3.74 15.89 -0.20
N GLY A 125 3.66 14.85 0.64
CA GLY A 125 2.52 13.93 0.67
C GLY A 125 1.36 14.44 1.52
N GLU A 126 1.66 15.22 2.55
CA GLU A 126 0.68 15.78 3.49
C GLU A 126 0.03 17.07 2.97
N HIS A 127 0.67 17.79 2.04
CA HIS A 127 0.17 19.07 1.58
C HIS A 127 -1.21 18.97 0.93
N ARG A 128 -2.19 19.63 1.54
CA ARG A 128 -3.52 19.81 0.97
C ARG A 128 -3.62 21.24 0.43
N ILE A 129 -4.29 21.38 -0.72
CA ILE A 129 -4.48 22.69 -1.37
C ILE A 129 -5.29 23.64 -0.48
N ASP A 130 -6.13 23.11 0.41
CA ASP A 130 -6.91 23.88 1.37
C ASP A 130 -6.11 24.37 2.60
N GLY A 131 -4.84 23.98 2.74
CA GLY A 131 -4.01 24.39 3.88
C GLY A 131 -4.41 23.76 5.22
N GLU A 132 -5.37 22.84 5.23
CA GLU A 132 -5.88 22.17 6.44
C GLU A 132 -5.04 20.95 6.83
N ASP A 133 -3.89 20.75 6.18
CA ASP A 133 -3.04 19.63 6.48
C ASP A 133 -2.30 19.79 7.82
N PRO A 134 -1.95 18.67 8.49
CA PRO A 134 -1.27 18.71 9.78
C PRO A 134 0.05 19.48 9.76
N TRP A 135 0.77 19.51 8.64
CA TRP A 135 2.00 20.28 8.51
C TRP A 135 1.73 21.78 8.41
N SER A 136 0.84 22.22 7.53
CA SER A 136 0.40 23.61 7.41
C SER A 136 -0.12 24.13 8.75
N ARG A 137 -0.92 23.34 9.48
CA ARG A 137 -1.38 23.68 10.85
C ARG A 137 -0.23 23.78 11.85
N ARG A 138 0.78 22.89 11.80
CA ARG A 138 1.98 22.97 12.66
C ARG A 138 2.81 24.21 12.34
N VAL A 139 2.97 24.57 11.06
CA VAL A 139 3.70 25.77 10.63
C VAL A 139 2.96 27.03 11.08
N VAL A 140 1.64 27.10 10.88
CA VAL A 140 0.81 28.22 11.34
C VAL A 140 0.87 28.35 12.87
N ALA A 141 0.79 27.23 13.61
CA ALA A 141 0.96 27.23 15.05
C ALA A 141 2.37 27.68 15.49
N LEU A 142 3.43 27.29 14.76
CA LEU A 142 4.81 27.73 15.00
C LEU A 142 4.97 29.23 14.77
N LEU A 143 4.27 29.78 13.77
CA LEU A 143 4.23 31.21 13.48
C LEU A 143 3.33 32.00 14.46
N GLY A 144 2.72 31.33 15.44
CA GLY A 144 1.88 31.95 16.47
C GLY A 144 0.42 32.15 16.06
N GLY A 145 0.00 31.69 14.88
CA GLY A 145 -1.40 31.64 14.48
C GLY A 145 -2.07 30.46 15.18
N ARG A 146 -2.75 30.69 16.32
CA ARG A 146 -3.47 29.63 17.02
C ARG A 146 -4.97 29.58 16.72
N ASP A 147 -5.52 30.59 16.07
CA ASP A 147 -6.93 30.67 15.71
C ASP A 147 -7.09 31.54 14.44
N ALA A 148 -8.02 31.16 13.55
CA ALA A 148 -8.43 31.78 12.27
C ALA A 148 -7.77 31.24 10.99
N LEU A 149 -8.40 30.21 10.41
CA LEU A 149 -9.11 30.27 9.13
C LEU A 149 -10.19 29.17 9.09
#